data_AF-A0A9P1CKR8-F1
#
_entry.id   AF-A0A9P1CKR8-F1
#
_cell.length_a   1.000
_cell.length_b   1.000
_cell.length_c   1.000
_cell.angle_alpha   90.00
_cell.angle_beta   90.00
_cell.angle_gamma   90.00
#
_symmetry.space_group_name_H-M   'P 1'
#
loop_
_entity.id
_entity.type
_entity.pdbx_description
1 polymer ?
#
loop_
_entity_poly.entity_id
_entity_poly.type
_entity_poly.pdbx_seq_one_letter_code
_entity_poly.pdbx_strand_id
1 'polypeptide(L)'
;METLPDHLCPLLALPGFCIETLRLCSMHNVNLGCLQVCNGSALISLIQAGLYGDPEESLALNLRRTFRDFQLWCRENKVQCSQVPWTTGMVVKKNRNVLMSHKAFNGRIIVEYLAECCERVVDQNLPGNNRAFGQWLCEQVLQGKREWPTPSNPEFGLAAACLKSIARWFNLCERNGRYLTAEAAKDIGDAGKQFIDSHLLLSLLEMRCLQLQDYGSN
;
A
#
# COMPACT_ATOMS: atom_id res chain seq x y z
N MET A 1 35.11 10.17 5.41
CA MET A 1 35.23 9.51 6.72
C MET A 1 34.26 10.26 7.62
N GLU A 2 33.05 9.75 7.81
CA GLU A 2 32.05 10.43 8.65
C GLU A 2 32.46 10.27 10.11
N THR A 3 32.70 11.40 10.77
CA THR A 3 32.97 11.48 12.20
C THR A 3 31.71 11.12 12.98
N LEU A 4 31.79 10.11 13.85
CA LEU A 4 30.75 9.80 14.81
C LEU A 4 30.50 11.04 15.71
N PRO A 5 29.25 11.29 16.14
CA PRO A 5 28.92 12.46 16.96
C PRO A 5 29.68 12.44 18.30
N ASP A 6 30.19 13.60 18.71
CA ASP A 6 31.01 13.81 19.93
C ASP A 6 30.29 13.56 21.26
N HIS A 7 29.03 13.12 21.21
CA HIS A 7 28.19 12.93 22.37
C HIS A 7 27.81 11.45 22.50
N LEU A 8 28.18 10.87 23.64
CA LEU A 8 27.81 9.50 24.00
C LEU A 8 26.28 9.39 23.97
N CYS A 9 25.74 8.39 23.27
CA CYS A 9 24.30 8.14 23.28
C CYS A 9 23.82 7.99 24.74
N PRO A 10 22.88 8.81 25.23
CA PRO A 10 22.46 8.81 26.64
C PRO A 10 21.94 7.44 27.13
N LEU A 11 21.47 6.59 26.21
CA LEU A 11 21.03 5.24 26.52
C LEU A 11 22.18 4.36 27.05
N LEU A 12 23.42 4.61 26.63
CA LEU A 12 24.61 3.89 27.12
C LEU A 12 24.94 4.21 28.58
N ALA A 13 24.40 5.29 29.15
CA ALA A 13 24.59 5.64 30.55
C ALA A 13 23.61 4.89 31.49
N LEU A 14 22.62 4.17 30.94
CA LEU A 14 21.62 3.45 31.73
C LEU A 14 22.20 2.10 32.24
N PRO A 15 22.22 1.86 33.56
CA PRO A 15 22.68 0.58 34.11
C PRO A 15 21.88 -0.61 33.55
N GLY A 16 22.58 -1.61 33.00
CA GLY A 16 21.95 -2.79 32.39
C GLY A 16 21.46 -2.59 30.95
N PHE A 17 21.62 -1.40 30.35
CA PHE A 17 21.37 -1.20 28.94
C PHE A 17 22.44 -1.91 28.11
N CYS A 18 22.00 -2.85 27.26
CA CYS A 18 22.87 -3.59 26.36
C CYS A 18 22.45 -3.30 24.92
N ILE A 19 23.37 -2.73 24.12
CA ILE A 19 23.09 -2.35 22.73
C ILE A 19 22.64 -3.54 21.86
N GLU A 20 23.10 -4.75 22.18
CA GLU A 20 22.70 -6.01 21.50
C GLU A 20 21.20 -6.35 21.72
N THR A 21 20.58 -5.75 22.74
CA THR A 21 19.14 -5.90 23.00
C THR A 21 18.30 -4.99 22.11
N LEU A 22 18.87 -3.92 21.55
CA LEU A 22 18.16 -3.05 20.61
C LEU A 22 17.71 -3.88 19.41
N ARG A 23 16.38 -3.96 19.23
CA ARG A 23 15.78 -4.43 17.97
C ARG A 23 15.57 -3.18 17.13
N LEU A 24 16.20 -3.05 15.96
CA LEU A 24 15.68 -2.14 14.95
C LEU A 24 14.28 -2.63 14.59
N CYS A 25 13.28 -1.90 15.07
CA CYS A 25 11.90 -2.25 14.78
C CYS A 25 11.54 -1.59 13.47
N SER A 26 11.52 -2.39 12.40
CA SER A 26 11.00 -1.91 11.13
C SER A 26 9.55 -1.41 11.27
N MET A 27 8.79 -1.74 12.33
CA MET A 27 7.46 -1.12 12.54
C MET A 27 7.53 0.36 12.98
N HIS A 28 8.62 0.79 13.64
CA HIS A 28 8.79 2.17 14.13
C HIS A 28 9.64 3.05 13.20
N ASN A 29 10.42 2.43 12.31
CA ASN A 29 11.11 3.13 11.20
C ASN A 29 10.21 3.31 9.96
N VAL A 30 8.95 2.89 10.05
CA VAL A 30 7.97 3.03 8.98
C VAL A 30 7.13 4.23 9.26
N ASN A 31 7.01 5.08 8.26
CA ASN A 31 5.97 6.09 8.27
C ASN A 31 4.62 5.38 8.16
N LEU A 32 4.03 5.04 9.31
CA LEU A 32 2.68 4.48 9.42
C LEU A 32 1.69 5.34 8.61
N GLY A 33 1.90 6.66 8.58
CA GLY A 33 1.15 7.59 7.75
C GLY A 33 1.24 7.26 6.26
N CYS A 34 2.43 6.99 5.72
CA CYS A 34 2.58 6.57 4.31
C CYS A 34 1.79 5.30 4.00
N LEU A 35 1.85 4.27 4.85
CA LEU A 35 1.05 3.06 4.66
C LEU A 35 -0.46 3.35 4.70
N GLN A 36 -0.90 4.19 5.64
CA GLN A 36 -2.31 4.57 5.74
C GLN A 36 -2.79 5.31 4.48
N VAL A 37 -1.99 6.22 3.93
CA VAL A 37 -2.27 6.93 2.67
C VAL A 37 -2.29 5.94 1.51
N CYS A 38 -1.19 5.23 1.26
CA CYS A 38 -1.05 4.34 0.11
C CYS A 38 -2.14 3.26 0.09
N ASN A 39 -2.38 2.60 1.22
CA ASN A 39 -3.42 1.58 1.32
C ASN A 39 -4.81 2.17 1.11
N GLY A 40 -5.09 3.33 1.70
CA GLY A 40 -6.37 4.02 1.54
C GLY A 40 -6.63 4.42 0.10
N SER A 41 -5.70 5.14 -0.52
CA SER A 41 -5.84 5.63 -1.89
C SER A 41 -6.00 4.49 -2.88
N ALA A 42 -5.12 3.48 -2.81
CA ALA A 42 -5.21 2.31 -3.69
C ALA A 42 -6.54 1.56 -3.54
N LEU A 43 -6.99 1.35 -2.30
CA LEU A 43 -8.27 0.70 -2.03
C LEU A 43 -9.45 1.47 -2.65
N ILE A 44 -9.49 2.79 -2.47
CA ILE A 44 -10.55 3.64 -3.04
C ILE A 44 -10.52 3.61 -4.57
N SER A 45 -9.35 3.75 -5.19
CA SER A 45 -9.22 3.69 -6.66
C SER A 45 -9.71 2.35 -7.23
N LEU A 46 -9.36 1.22 -6.60
CA LEU A 46 -9.82 -0.11 -7.03
C LEU A 46 -11.35 -0.28 -6.86
N ILE A 47 -11.93 0.32 -5.82
CA ILE A 47 -13.39 0.32 -5.63
C ILE A 47 -14.08 1.18 -6.70
N GLN A 48 -13.58 2.39 -6.96
CA GLN A 48 -14.14 3.29 -7.99
C GLN A 48 -14.05 2.70 -9.40
N ALA A 49 -12.99 1.92 -9.67
CA ALA A 49 -12.86 1.15 -10.90
C ALA A 49 -13.86 -0.01 -11.01
N GLY A 50 -14.58 -0.34 -9.94
CA GLY A 50 -15.58 -1.41 -9.91
C GLY A 50 -14.98 -2.81 -9.71
N LEU A 51 -13.77 -2.91 -9.18
CA LEU A 51 -13.11 -4.22 -9.04
C LEU A 51 -13.65 -5.06 -7.89
N TYR A 52 -14.42 -4.45 -6.99
CA TYR A 52 -15.05 -5.15 -5.87
C TYR A 52 -16.57 -5.16 -5.96
N GLY A 53 -17.15 -4.74 -7.08
CA GLY A 53 -18.59 -4.62 -7.29
C GLY A 53 -18.96 -3.30 -7.98
N ASP A 54 -20.25 -2.97 -7.96
CA ASP A 54 -20.74 -1.73 -8.53
C ASP A 54 -20.26 -0.51 -7.70
N PRO A 55 -19.53 0.46 -8.29
CA PRO A 55 -19.08 1.65 -7.57
C PRO A 55 -20.21 2.61 -7.19
N GLU A 56 -21.39 2.49 -7.79
CA GLU A 56 -22.58 3.28 -7.42
C GLU A 56 -23.24 2.75 -6.13
N GLU A 57 -22.90 1.53 -5.71
CA GLU A 57 -23.33 1.01 -4.41
C GLU A 57 -22.56 1.68 -3.25
N SER A 58 -23.15 1.60 -2.05
CA SER A 58 -22.53 2.20 -0.86
C SER A 58 -21.09 1.71 -0.64
N LEU A 59 -20.19 2.65 -0.29
CA LEU A 59 -18.79 2.33 0.03
C LEU A 59 -18.67 1.23 1.11
N ALA A 60 -19.57 1.21 2.09
CA ALA A 60 -19.60 0.18 3.13
C ALA A 60 -19.89 -1.24 2.58
N LEU A 61 -20.65 -1.36 1.50
CA LEU A 61 -20.88 -2.65 0.84
C LEU A 61 -19.63 -3.09 0.06
N ASN A 62 -19.04 -2.19 -0.71
CA ASN A 62 -17.81 -2.48 -1.44
C ASN A 62 -16.65 -2.86 -0.50
N LEU A 63 -16.45 -2.12 0.60
CA LEU A 63 -15.46 -2.47 1.62
C LEU A 63 -15.66 -3.87 2.23
N ARG A 64 -16.90 -4.31 2.43
CA ARG A 64 -17.20 -5.66 2.91
C ARG A 64 -16.78 -6.73 1.89
N ARG A 65 -17.03 -6.50 0.60
CA ARG A 65 -16.60 -7.40 -0.48
C ARG A 65 -15.07 -7.43 -0.58
N THR A 66 -14.43 -6.26 -0.57
CA THR A 66 -12.97 -6.14 -0.57
C THR A 66 -12.34 -6.88 0.60
N PHE A 67 -12.90 -6.74 1.82
CA PHE A 67 -12.35 -7.43 2.98
C PHE A 67 -12.49 -8.97 2.89
N ARG A 68 -13.62 -9.48 2.35
CA ARG A 68 -13.79 -10.91 2.11
C ARG A 68 -12.75 -11.43 1.10
N ASP A 69 -12.49 -10.66 0.05
CA ASP A 69 -11.49 -10.97 -0.97
C ASP A 69 -10.06 -10.96 -0.38
N PHE A 70 -9.76 -9.97 0.48
CA PHE A 70 -8.51 -9.93 1.25
C PHE A 70 -8.32 -11.15 2.17
N GLN A 71 -9.39 -11.63 2.82
CA GLN A 71 -9.32 -12.84 3.64
C GLN A 71 -9.12 -14.12 2.82
N LEU A 72 -9.64 -14.17 1.59
CA LEU A 72 -9.34 -15.25 0.64
C LEU A 72 -7.87 -15.22 0.26
N TRP A 73 -7.37 -14.04 -0.14
CA TRP A 73 -5.96 -13.84 -0.48
C TRP A 73 -5.01 -14.22 0.67
N CYS A 74 -5.32 -13.82 1.90
CA CYS A 74 -4.51 -14.20 3.07
C CYS A 74 -4.43 -15.73 3.24
N ARG A 75 -5.54 -16.44 3.00
CA ARG A 75 -5.57 -17.91 3.09
C ARG A 75 -4.76 -18.57 1.97
N GLU A 76 -4.89 -18.08 0.75
CA GLU A 76 -4.14 -18.57 -0.42
C GLU A 76 -2.63 -18.41 -0.22
N ASN A 77 -2.21 -17.26 0.31
CA ASN A 77 -0.81 -16.92 0.55
C ASN A 77 -0.28 -17.42 1.91
N LYS A 78 -1.11 -18.10 2.72
CA LYS A 78 -0.77 -18.60 4.06
C LYS A 78 -0.26 -17.50 5.00
N VAL A 79 -0.78 -16.28 4.86
CA VAL A 79 -0.43 -15.13 5.69
C VAL A 79 -1.47 -14.94 6.80
N GLN A 80 -1.02 -14.78 8.04
CA GLN A 80 -1.89 -14.44 9.16
C GLN A 80 -2.00 -12.92 9.32
N CYS A 81 -3.22 -12.39 9.27
CA CYS A 81 -3.50 -10.97 9.49
C CYS A 81 -4.64 -10.80 10.49
N SER A 82 -4.41 -10.03 11.56
CA SER A 82 -5.40 -9.77 12.62
C SER A 82 -6.33 -8.59 12.29
N GLN A 83 -6.32 -8.14 11.04
CA GLN A 83 -7.09 -6.97 10.62
C GLN A 83 -8.59 -7.25 10.73
N VAL A 84 -9.31 -6.34 11.38
CA VAL A 84 -10.79 -6.39 11.47
C VAL A 84 -11.43 -5.92 10.17
N PRO A 85 -12.70 -6.30 9.90
CA PRO A 85 -13.42 -5.82 8.73
C PRO A 85 -13.36 -4.31 8.56
N TRP A 86 -13.11 -3.86 7.33
CA TRP A 86 -12.95 -2.45 7.04
C TRP A 86 -14.29 -1.73 7.08
N THR A 87 -14.31 -0.59 7.78
CA THR A 87 -15.44 0.32 7.85
C THR A 87 -15.13 1.62 7.13
N THR A 88 -16.15 2.36 6.74
CA THR A 88 -15.96 3.66 6.08
C THR A 88 -15.07 4.60 6.91
N GLY A 89 -15.28 4.70 8.24
CA GLY A 89 -14.46 5.56 9.10
C GLY A 89 -13.00 5.11 9.25
N MET A 90 -12.72 3.84 8.97
CA MET A 90 -11.34 3.35 8.93
C MET A 90 -10.63 3.80 7.66
N VAL A 91 -11.33 4.00 6.53
CA VAL A 91 -10.72 4.33 5.23
C VAL A 91 -10.85 5.82 4.88
N VAL A 92 -12.00 6.43 5.16
CA VAL A 92 -12.31 7.84 4.88
C VAL A 92 -12.54 8.56 6.21
N LYS A 93 -11.73 9.58 6.48
CA LYS A 93 -11.80 10.37 7.72
C LYS A 93 -12.90 11.42 7.65
N LYS A 94 -13.26 11.98 8.82
CA LYS A 94 -14.30 13.02 8.93
C LYS A 94 -14.00 14.26 8.07
N ASN A 95 -12.73 14.58 7.87
CA ASN A 95 -12.27 15.66 6.99
C ASN A 95 -12.20 15.27 5.51
N ARG A 96 -12.76 14.12 5.13
CA ARG A 96 -12.75 13.52 3.79
C ARG A 96 -11.39 13.02 3.28
N ASN A 97 -10.34 13.06 4.11
CA ASN A 97 -9.06 12.47 3.74
C ASN A 97 -9.17 10.95 3.65
N VAL A 98 -8.55 10.37 2.62
CA VAL A 98 -8.44 8.92 2.45
C VAL A 98 -7.19 8.43 3.19
N LEU A 99 -7.42 7.77 4.32
CA LEU A 99 -6.38 7.27 5.24
C LEU A 99 -6.89 5.98 5.89
N MET A 100 -6.30 4.85 5.53
CA MET A 100 -6.72 3.54 6.01
C MET A 100 -6.08 3.19 7.35
N SER A 101 -6.83 3.29 8.44
CA SER A 101 -6.35 2.93 9.78
C SER A 101 -6.10 1.42 9.93
N HIS A 102 -4.87 1.08 10.29
CA HIS A 102 -4.44 -0.29 10.58
C HIS A 102 -3.26 -0.28 11.57
N LYS A 103 -2.95 -1.44 12.16
CA LYS A 103 -1.67 -1.65 12.87
C LYS A 103 -0.53 -1.71 11.85
N ALA A 104 0.69 -1.39 12.26
CA ALA A 104 1.83 -1.35 11.35
C ALA A 104 2.05 -2.68 10.60
N PHE A 105 2.04 -3.82 11.32
CA PHE A 105 2.16 -5.14 10.71
C PHE A 105 1.05 -5.43 9.68
N ASN A 106 -0.21 -5.24 10.07
CA ASN A 106 -1.35 -5.44 9.16
C ASN A 106 -1.25 -4.54 7.92
N GLY A 107 -0.76 -3.30 8.08
CA GLY A 107 -0.57 -2.36 6.98
C GLY A 107 0.33 -2.87 5.87
N ARG A 108 1.36 -3.65 6.21
CA ARG A 108 2.26 -4.28 5.24
C ARG A 108 1.57 -5.41 4.49
N ILE A 109 0.79 -6.23 5.18
CA ILE A 109 0.04 -7.31 4.54
C ILE A 109 -1.00 -6.71 3.58
N ILE A 110 -1.65 -5.62 3.99
CA ILE A 110 -2.62 -4.91 3.14
C ILE A 110 -1.95 -4.32 1.91
N VAL A 111 -0.75 -3.70 2.04
CA VAL A 111 -0.07 -3.10 0.89
C VAL A 111 0.35 -4.14 -0.14
N GLU A 112 0.78 -5.31 0.31
CA GLU A 112 1.13 -6.44 -0.56
C GLU A 112 -0.10 -6.97 -1.31
N TYR A 113 -1.22 -7.15 -0.61
CA TYR A 113 -2.50 -7.50 -1.22
C TYR A 113 -2.94 -6.48 -2.28
N LEU A 114 -2.89 -5.18 -1.96
CA LEU A 114 -3.31 -4.12 -2.89
C LEU A 114 -2.35 -4.01 -4.08
N ALA A 115 -1.05 -4.26 -3.89
CA ALA A 115 -0.08 -4.33 -4.98
C ALA A 115 -0.45 -5.43 -5.99
N GLU A 116 -0.74 -6.65 -5.52
CA GLU A 116 -1.19 -7.75 -6.39
C GLU A 116 -2.50 -7.41 -7.11
N CYS A 117 -3.45 -6.78 -6.41
CA CYS A 117 -4.69 -6.34 -7.02
C CYS A 117 -4.42 -5.36 -8.18
N CYS A 118 -3.57 -4.36 -7.99
CA CYS A 118 -3.19 -3.42 -9.04
C CYS A 118 -2.45 -4.11 -10.20
N GLU A 119 -1.58 -5.08 -9.94
CA GLU A 119 -0.93 -5.91 -10.97
C GLU A 119 -1.92 -6.59 -11.87
N ARG A 120 -2.92 -7.27 -11.28
CA ARG A 120 -3.94 -7.98 -12.05
C ARG A 120 -4.72 -7.06 -12.98
N VAL A 121 -4.92 -5.79 -12.60
CA VAL A 121 -5.53 -4.78 -13.49
C VAL A 121 -4.61 -4.50 -14.68
N VAL A 122 -3.33 -4.22 -14.41
CA VAL A 122 -2.33 -3.89 -15.43
C VAL A 122 -2.16 -5.03 -16.42
N ASP A 123 -2.10 -6.27 -15.91
CA ASP A 123 -1.93 -7.48 -16.70
C ASP A 123 -3.23 -7.96 -17.36
N GLN A 124 -4.35 -7.26 -17.14
CA GLN A 124 -5.70 -7.63 -17.60
C GLN A 124 -6.09 -9.07 -17.23
N ASN A 125 -5.57 -9.57 -16.10
CA ASN A 125 -5.77 -10.93 -15.64
C ASN A 125 -6.96 -11.00 -14.66
N LEU A 126 -8.15 -10.74 -15.20
CA LEU A 126 -9.42 -10.66 -14.46
C LEU A 126 -10.52 -11.48 -15.17
N PRO A 127 -11.47 -12.10 -14.43
CA PRO A 127 -11.56 -12.11 -12.96
C PRO A 127 -10.53 -13.07 -12.33
N GLY A 128 -10.13 -12.79 -11.09
CA GLY A 128 -9.18 -13.66 -10.38
C GLY A 128 -9.75 -15.06 -10.10
N ASN A 129 -8.92 -16.10 -10.21
CA ASN A 129 -9.29 -17.48 -9.88
C ASN A 129 -9.94 -17.56 -8.49
N ASN A 130 -11.22 -17.94 -8.41
CA ASN A 130 -12.02 -18.07 -7.17
C ASN A 130 -12.18 -16.80 -6.30
N ARG A 131 -11.73 -15.64 -6.79
CA ARG A 131 -11.85 -14.35 -6.10
C ARG A 131 -12.98 -13.53 -6.71
N ALA A 132 -13.65 -12.73 -5.88
CA ALA A 132 -14.70 -11.83 -6.35
C ALA A 132 -14.11 -10.63 -7.11
N PHE A 133 -12.81 -10.40 -6.95
CA PHE A 133 -12.06 -9.33 -7.58
C PHE A 133 -12.19 -9.35 -9.11
N GLY A 134 -12.68 -8.23 -9.65
CA GLY A 134 -12.84 -7.97 -11.09
C GLY A 134 -14.10 -8.56 -11.72
N GLN A 135 -14.87 -9.42 -11.04
CA GLN A 135 -16.01 -10.13 -11.63
C GLN A 135 -17.05 -9.16 -12.23
N TRP A 136 -17.52 -8.21 -11.42
CA TRP A 136 -18.50 -7.21 -11.87
C TRP A 136 -17.97 -6.38 -13.04
N LEU A 137 -16.72 -5.91 -12.97
CA LEU A 137 -16.14 -5.11 -14.05
C LEU A 137 -16.08 -5.91 -15.36
N CYS A 138 -15.64 -7.18 -15.31
CA CYS A 138 -15.59 -8.04 -16.50
C CYS A 138 -16.96 -8.14 -17.17
N GLU A 139 -18.02 -8.35 -16.38
CA GLU A 139 -19.39 -8.40 -16.87
C GLU A 139 -19.82 -7.08 -17.53
N GLN A 140 -19.50 -5.94 -16.92
CA GLN A 140 -19.85 -4.63 -17.49
C GLN A 140 -19.09 -4.35 -18.79
N VAL A 141 -17.83 -4.74 -18.87
CA VAL A 141 -17.02 -4.56 -20.08
C VAL A 141 -17.54 -5.47 -21.21
N LEU A 142 -17.86 -6.73 -20.91
CA LEU A 142 -18.47 -7.64 -21.89
C LEU A 142 -19.82 -7.12 -22.42
N GLN A 143 -20.56 -6.39 -21.59
CA GLN A 143 -21.82 -5.75 -21.98
C GLN A 143 -21.63 -4.40 -22.70
N GLY A 144 -20.40 -3.92 -22.88
CA GLY A 144 -20.11 -2.61 -23.47
C GLY A 144 -20.57 -1.43 -22.61
N LYS A 145 -20.84 -1.65 -21.31
CA LYS A 145 -21.32 -0.62 -20.37
C LYS A 145 -20.18 0.12 -19.66
N ARG A 146 -18.99 -0.47 -19.65
CA ARG A 146 -17.76 0.14 -19.13
C ARG A 146 -16.59 -0.20 -20.01
N GLU A 147 -15.56 0.63 -19.92
CA GLU A 147 -14.24 0.36 -20.46
C GLU A 147 -13.36 -0.27 -19.38
N TRP A 148 -12.38 -1.06 -19.82
CA TRP A 148 -11.31 -1.50 -18.92
C TRP A 148 -10.57 -0.27 -18.39
N PRO A 149 -10.16 -0.26 -17.10
CA PRO A 149 -9.14 0.66 -16.62
C PRO A 149 -7.88 0.39 -17.44
N THR A 150 -7.65 1.21 -18.47
CA THR A 150 -6.55 0.97 -19.40
C THR A 150 -5.22 1.33 -18.74
N PRO A 151 -4.10 0.71 -19.14
CA PRO A 151 -2.75 1.13 -18.74
C PRO A 151 -2.45 2.59 -19.11
N SER A 152 -3.18 3.17 -20.08
CA SER A 152 -3.14 4.59 -20.42
C SER A 152 -3.76 5.50 -19.36
N ASN A 153 -4.42 4.96 -18.34
CA ASN A 153 -4.70 5.68 -17.11
C ASN A 153 -3.51 5.46 -16.17
N PRO A 154 -2.52 6.39 -16.16
CA PRO A 154 -1.22 6.16 -15.52
C PRO A 154 -1.35 5.89 -14.02
N GLU A 155 -2.49 6.25 -13.42
CA GLU A 155 -2.78 6.09 -12.00
C GLU A 155 -2.66 4.65 -11.51
N PHE A 156 -3.18 3.65 -12.25
CA PHE A 156 -3.11 2.25 -11.81
C PHE A 156 -1.73 1.63 -12.03
N GLY A 157 -1.06 1.95 -13.15
CA GLY A 157 0.30 1.50 -13.41
C GLY A 157 1.30 2.08 -12.39
N LEU A 158 1.17 3.37 -12.08
CA LEU A 158 1.98 4.04 -11.05
C LEU A 158 1.65 3.52 -9.66
N ALA A 159 0.36 3.36 -9.32
CA ALA A 159 -0.04 2.78 -8.04
C ALA A 159 0.51 1.35 -7.88
N ALA A 160 0.41 0.50 -8.91
CA ALA A 160 1.00 -0.83 -8.90
C ALA A 160 2.51 -0.78 -8.64
N ALA A 161 3.25 0.02 -9.41
CA ALA A 161 4.69 0.15 -9.25
C ALA A 161 5.09 0.64 -7.84
N CYS A 162 4.36 1.61 -7.30
CA CYS A 162 4.62 2.18 -5.98
C CYS A 162 4.29 1.18 -4.87
N LEU A 163 3.10 0.57 -4.90
CA LEU A 163 2.68 -0.41 -3.90
C LEU A 163 3.58 -1.65 -3.91
N LYS A 164 3.98 -2.15 -5.09
CA LYS A 164 4.97 -3.23 -5.21
C LYS A 164 6.30 -2.86 -4.59
N SER A 165 6.80 -1.65 -4.87
CA SER A 165 8.09 -1.19 -4.33
C SER A 165 8.03 -1.13 -2.80
N ILE A 166 6.91 -0.64 -2.26
CA ILE A 166 6.64 -0.61 -0.82
C ILE A 166 6.55 -2.03 -0.24
N ALA A 167 5.76 -2.91 -0.84
CA ALA A 167 5.60 -4.30 -0.40
C ALA A 167 6.92 -5.07 -0.44
N ARG A 168 7.69 -4.93 -1.53
CA ARG A 168 9.02 -5.53 -1.69
C ARG A 168 9.98 -5.03 -0.62
N TRP A 169 10.04 -3.73 -0.39
CA TRP A 169 10.90 -3.16 0.65
C TRP A 169 10.52 -3.71 2.03
N PHE A 170 9.23 -3.83 2.34
CA PHE A 170 8.77 -4.43 3.58
C PHE A 170 9.16 -5.88 3.74
N ASN A 171 8.95 -6.69 2.70
CA ASN A 171 9.34 -8.09 2.70
C ASN A 171 10.86 -8.26 2.87
N LEU A 172 11.67 -7.41 2.24
CA LEU A 172 13.13 -7.43 2.41
C LEU A 172 13.53 -7.06 3.84
N CYS A 173 12.89 -6.06 4.44
CA CYS A 173 13.15 -5.65 5.83
C CYS A 173 12.70 -6.68 6.87
N GLU A 174 11.74 -7.55 6.53
CA GLU A 174 11.29 -8.63 7.40
C GLU A 174 12.18 -9.87 7.26
N ARG A 175 12.52 -10.25 6.02
CA ARG A 175 13.41 -11.38 5.73
C ARG A 175 14.81 -11.14 6.28
N ASN A 176 15.35 -9.95 6.03
CA ASN A 176 16.67 -9.59 6.50
C ASN A 176 16.52 -8.88 7.84
N GLY A 177 16.64 -9.65 8.91
CA GLY A 177 16.49 -9.19 10.29
C GLY A 177 17.66 -8.31 10.78
N ARG A 178 17.97 -8.42 12.07
CA ARG A 178 18.91 -7.55 12.81
C ARG A 178 20.33 -7.40 12.25
N TYR A 179 20.79 -8.39 11.48
CA TYR A 179 22.13 -8.41 10.92
C TYR A 179 21.99 -8.54 9.42
N LEU A 180 22.29 -7.44 8.72
CA LEU A 180 22.31 -7.39 7.28
C LEU A 180 23.73 -7.72 6.83
N THR A 181 23.85 -8.62 5.85
CA THR A 181 25.06 -8.64 5.03
C THR A 181 25.17 -7.30 4.29
N ALA A 182 26.37 -6.93 3.85
CA ALA A 182 26.54 -5.71 3.05
C ALA A 182 25.63 -5.70 1.80
N GLU A 183 25.41 -6.87 1.21
CA GLU A 183 24.49 -7.08 0.09
C GLU A 183 23.02 -6.87 0.49
N ALA A 184 22.57 -7.48 1.60
CA ALA A 184 21.20 -7.28 2.10
C ALA A 184 20.94 -5.83 2.52
N ALA A 185 21.94 -5.15 3.09
CA ALA A 185 21.87 -3.73 3.43
C ALA A 185 21.75 -2.85 2.19
N LYS A 186 22.53 -3.16 1.15
CA LYS A 186 22.47 -2.48 -0.15
C LYS A 186 21.11 -2.69 -0.82
N ASP A 187 20.58 -3.91 -0.83
CA ASP A 187 19.27 -4.21 -1.42
C ASP A 187 18.12 -3.47 -0.72
N ILE A 188 18.14 -3.42 0.62
CA ILE A 188 17.18 -2.63 1.40
C ILE A 188 17.33 -1.13 1.11
N GLY A 189 18.56 -0.64 1.01
CA GLY A 189 18.86 0.75 0.69
C GLY A 189 18.36 1.16 -0.69
N ASP A 190 18.66 0.36 -1.72
CA ASP A 190 18.26 0.58 -3.11
C ASP A 190 16.72 0.54 -3.24
N ALA A 191 16.05 -0.42 -2.61
CA ALA A 191 14.59 -0.49 -2.58
C ALA A 191 13.95 0.67 -1.81
N GLY A 192 14.57 1.11 -0.70
CA GLY A 192 14.11 2.27 0.08
C GLY A 192 14.26 3.58 -0.68
N LYS A 193 15.33 3.73 -1.47
CA LYS A 193 15.53 4.88 -2.36
C LYS A 193 14.48 4.92 -3.48
N GLN A 194 14.24 3.79 -4.14
CA GLN A 194 13.16 3.67 -5.13
C GLN A 194 11.79 4.02 -4.54
N PHE A 195 11.53 3.66 -3.28
CA PHE A 195 10.34 4.07 -2.55
C PHE A 195 10.23 5.60 -2.39
N ILE A 196 11.29 6.26 -1.90
CA ILE A 196 11.29 7.72 -1.71
C ILE A 196 11.08 8.44 -3.05
N ASP A 197 11.81 8.02 -4.08
CA ASP A 197 11.75 8.62 -5.41
C ASP A 197 10.35 8.44 -6.04
N SER A 198 9.74 7.26 -5.85
CA SER A 198 8.38 6.96 -6.33
C SER A 198 7.31 7.74 -5.56
N HIS A 199 7.48 7.92 -4.24
CA HIS A 199 6.56 8.70 -3.41
C HIS A 199 6.60 10.19 -3.79
N LEU A 200 7.81 10.74 -4.00
CA LEU A 200 7.98 12.12 -4.48
C LEU A 200 7.36 12.32 -5.87
N LEU A 201 7.51 11.36 -6.79
CA LEU A 201 6.90 11.44 -8.11
C LEU A 201 5.37 11.45 -8.03
N LEU A 202 4.78 10.61 -7.18
CA LEU A 202 3.32 10.56 -6.98
C LEU A 202 2.78 11.85 -6.36
N SER A 203 3.43 12.40 -5.32
CA SER A 203 3.02 13.66 -4.72
C SER A 203 3.12 14.83 -5.70
N LEU A 204 4.11 14.82 -6.61
CA LEU A 204 4.24 15.83 -7.66
C LEU A 204 3.15 15.69 -8.74
N LEU A 205 2.73 14.47 -9.08
CA LEU A 205 1.63 14.22 -10.02
C LEU A 205 0.27 14.62 -9.44
N GLU A 206 0.02 14.31 -8.16
CA GLU A 206 -1.22 14.67 -7.47
C GLU A 206 -1.38 16.20 -7.35
N MET A 207 -0.30 16.93 -7.03
CA MET A 207 -0.31 18.39 -7.07
C MET A 207 -0.60 18.94 -8.46
N ARG A 208 -0.09 18.29 -9.52
CA ARG A 208 -0.30 18.73 -10.90
C ARG A 208 -1.74 18.47 -11.37
N CYS A 209 -2.35 17.37 -10.96
CA CYS A 209 -3.76 17.09 -11.23
C CYS A 209 -4.70 18.07 -10.54
N LEU A 210 -4.42 18.44 -9.28
CA LEU A 210 -5.18 19.47 -8.56
C LEU A 210 -5.04 20.86 -9.22
N GLN A 211 -3.83 21.23 -9.65
CA GLN A 211 -3.59 22.48 -10.38
C GLN A 211 -4.33 22.53 -11.72
N LEU A 212 -4.47 21.41 -12.43
CA LEU A 212 -5.17 21.36 -13.73
C LEU A 212 -6.70 21.40 -13.57
N GLN A 213 -7.25 20.92 -12.45
CA GLN A 213 -8.69 21.03 -12.13
C GLN A 213 -9.11 22.48 -11.81
N ASP A 214 -8.23 23.27 -11.21
CA ASP A 214 -8.46 24.70 -10.97
C ASP A 214 -8.43 25.55 -12.26
N TYR A 215 -7.71 25.11 -13.31
CA TYR A 215 -7.69 25.80 -14.60
C TYR A 215 -8.92 25.53 -15.48
N GLY A 216 -9.64 24.43 -15.25
CA GLY A 216 -10.85 24.06 -16.00
C GLY A 216 -12.15 24.63 -15.47
N SER A 217 -12.09 25.43 -14.39
CA SER A 217 -13.27 25.98 -13.68
C SER A 217 -13.49 27.49 -13.90
N ASN A 218 -12.81 28.09 -14.89
CA ASN A 218 -13.01 29.48 -15.33
C ASN A 218 -13.62 29.53 -16.73
#